data_AF-A0A7C3LWR0-F1
#
_entry.id   AF-A0A7C3LWR0-F1
#
_cell.length_a   1.000
_cell.length_b   1.000
_cell.length_c   1.000
_cell.angle_alpha   90.00
_cell.angle_beta   90.00
_cell.angle_gamma   90.00
#
_symmetry.space_group_name_H-M   'P 1'
#
loop_
_entity.id
_entity.type
_entity.pdbx_description
1 polymer ?
#
loop_
_entity_poly.entity_id
_entity_poly.type
_entity_poly.pdbx_seq_one_letter_code
_entity_poly.pdbx_strand_id
1 'polypeptide(L)'
;MLPTVNMPRIMDFLVGLLNTPSPTGYTDEAIAYVRRAFESIGLPDLALEETIKGALIATLPGESETAPRALSAHVDTIGAMVREIKTN
;
A
#
# COMPACT_ATOMS: atom_id res chain seq x y z
N MET A 1 -26.97 -1.39 -7.45
CA MET A 1 -26.76 -0.49 -6.29
C MET A 1 -25.32 -0.71 -5.84
N LEU A 2 -24.52 0.34 -5.65
CA LEU A 2 -23.15 0.17 -5.14
C LEU A 2 -23.21 -0.25 -3.67
N PRO A 3 -22.31 -1.13 -3.21
CA PRO A 3 -22.25 -1.51 -1.80
C PRO A 3 -21.95 -0.28 -0.93
N THR A 4 -22.51 -0.27 0.29
CA THR A 4 -22.23 0.80 1.26
C THR A 4 -20.77 0.74 1.70
N VAL A 5 -20.09 1.88 1.61
CA VAL A 5 -18.68 2.00 1.99
C VAL A 5 -18.56 2.25 3.50
N ASN A 6 -17.74 1.44 4.19
CA ASN A 6 -17.43 1.65 5.61
C ASN A 6 -16.41 2.78 5.78
N MET A 7 -16.90 4.02 5.83
CA MET A 7 -16.07 5.22 5.96
C MET A 7 -15.21 5.26 7.24
N PRO A 8 -15.70 4.87 8.43
CA PRO A 8 -14.86 4.79 9.63
C PRO A 8 -13.62 3.90 9.43
N ARG A 9 -13.78 2.69 8.89
CA ARG A 9 -12.64 1.79 8.61
C ARG A 9 -11.64 2.40 7.64
N ILE A 10 -12.12 3.09 6.60
CA ILE A 10 -11.25 3.77 5.63
C ILE A 10 -10.45 4.88 6.32
N MET A 11 -11.11 5.68 7.17
CA MET A 11 -10.44 6.76 7.89
C MET A 11 -9.36 6.22 8.84
N ASP A 12 -9.65 5.16 9.60
CA ASP A 12 -8.70 4.54 10.52
C ASP A 12 -7.45 4.01 9.78
N PHE A 13 -7.66 3.31 8.66
CA PHE A 13 -6.57 2.85 7.79
C PHE A 13 -5.76 4.01 7.22
N LEU A 14 -6.43 5.04 6.71
CA LEU A 14 -5.77 6.21 6.11
C LEU A 14 -4.92 6.95 7.14
N VAL A 15 -5.45 7.19 8.34
CA VAL A 15 -4.71 7.84 9.43
C VAL A 15 -3.49 7.02 9.83
N GLY A 16 -3.59 5.70 9.93
CA GLY A 16 -2.45 4.85 10.23
C GLY A 16 -1.38 4.87 9.14
N LEU A 17 -1.79 4.82 7.87
CA LEU A 17 -0.87 4.91 6.73
C LEU A 17 -0.19 6.28 6.67
N LEU A 18 -0.92 7.39 6.84
CA LEU A 18 -0.37 8.75 6.81
C LEU A 18 0.61 9.04 7.95
N ASN A 19 0.45 8.37 9.10
CA ASN A 19 1.40 8.45 10.21
C ASN A 19 2.61 7.51 10.07
N THR A 20 2.68 6.73 8.99
CA THR A 20 3.81 5.84 8.69
C THR A 20 4.75 6.55 7.71
N PRO A 21 6.01 6.87 8.07
CA PRO A 21 6.94 7.53 7.17
C PRO A 21 7.18 6.71 5.90
N SER A 22 7.15 7.35 4.74
CA SER A 22 7.34 6.66 3.45
C SER A 22 7.94 7.55 2.34
N PRO A 23 8.95 8.40 2.58
CA PRO A 23 9.50 9.22 1.50
C PRO A 23 10.00 8.35 0.34
N THR A 24 9.90 8.83 -0.90
CA THR A 24 10.33 8.08 -2.09
C THR A 24 11.74 7.48 -1.90
N GLY A 25 11.87 6.16 -2.07
CA GLY A 25 13.11 5.40 -1.84
C GLY A 25 13.24 4.78 -0.44
N TYR A 26 12.32 5.08 0.48
CA TYR A 26 12.22 4.50 1.82
C TYR A 26 10.74 4.27 2.14
N THR A 27 10.22 3.09 1.78
CA THR A 27 8.77 2.80 1.82
C THR A 27 8.42 1.49 2.53
N ASP A 28 9.40 0.78 3.07
CA ASP A 28 9.24 -0.58 3.57
C ASP A 28 8.21 -0.65 4.71
N GLU A 29 8.18 0.34 5.60
CA GLU A 29 7.20 0.38 6.70
C GLU A 29 5.77 0.59 6.19
N ALA A 30 5.57 1.47 5.19
CA ALA A 30 4.27 1.71 4.60
C ALA A 30 3.79 0.49 3.81
N ILE A 31 4.68 -0.16 3.05
CA ILE A 31 4.37 -1.42 2.35
C ILE A 31 3.98 -2.52 3.34
N ALA A 32 4.72 -2.68 4.43
CA ALA A 32 4.38 -3.63 5.49
C ALA A 32 3.04 -3.29 6.17
N TYR A 33 2.71 -2.01 6.34
CA TYR A 33 1.42 -1.57 6.87
C TYR A 33 0.26 -1.95 5.93
N VAL A 34 0.40 -1.69 4.62
CA VAL A 34 -0.60 -2.04 3.61
C VAL A 34 -0.74 -3.55 3.46
N ARG A 35 0.36 -4.32 3.50
CA ARG A 35 0.34 -5.78 3.50
C ARG A 35 -0.54 -6.33 4.62
N ARG A 36 -0.30 -5.90 5.87
CA ARG A 36 -1.10 -6.32 7.03
C ARG A 36 -2.57 -5.96 6.87
N ALA A 37 -2.86 -4.80 6.27
CA ALA A 37 -4.23 -4.39 6.00
C ALA A 37 -4.93 -5.35 5.01
N PHE A 38 -4.26 -5.77 3.93
CA PHE A 38 -4.78 -6.78 3.00
C PHE A 38 -4.94 -8.15 3.65
N GLU A 39 -3.95 -8.62 4.41
CA GLU A 39 -4.03 -9.89 5.15
C GLU A 39 -5.22 -9.90 6.12
N SER A 40 -5.53 -8.76 6.77
CA SER A 40 -6.66 -8.62 7.68
C SER A 40 -8.05 -8.71 7.01
N ILE A 41 -8.13 -8.59 5.68
CA ILE A 41 -9.40 -8.75 4.94
C ILE A 41 -9.81 -10.23 4.92
N GLY A 42 -8.85 -11.15 4.98
CA GLY A 42 -9.11 -12.59 5.05
C GLY A 42 -9.75 -13.15 3.78
N LEU A 43 -9.43 -12.58 2.60
CA LEU A 43 -9.86 -13.13 1.32
C LEU A 43 -9.01 -14.36 0.97
N PRO A 44 -9.62 -15.55 0.81
CA PRO A 44 -8.88 -16.81 0.70
C PRO A 44 -8.00 -16.90 -0.54
N ASP A 45 -8.43 -16.30 -1.65
CA ASP A 45 -7.73 -16.37 -2.95
C ASP A 45 -6.86 -15.14 -3.24
N LEU A 46 -6.67 -14.25 -2.25
CA LEU A 46 -5.85 -13.06 -2.41
C LEU A 46 -4.36 -13.42 -2.27
N ALA A 47 -3.63 -13.42 -3.38
CA ALA A 47 -2.19 -13.59 -3.39
C ALA A 47 -1.49 -12.24 -3.18
N LEU A 48 -0.53 -12.19 -2.26
CA LEU A 48 0.27 -10.99 -1.96
C LEU A 48 1.76 -11.28 -2.21
N GLU A 49 2.38 -10.51 -3.09
CA GLU A 49 3.81 -10.63 -3.39
C GLU A 49 4.50 -9.25 -3.37
N GLU A 50 5.79 -9.23 -3.06
CA GLU A 50 6.60 -8.01 -3.16
C GLU A 50 7.55 -8.14 -4.33
N THR A 51 7.62 -7.07 -5.12
CA THR A 51 8.60 -6.97 -6.18
C THR A 51 10.00 -6.70 -5.61
N ILE A 52 11.03 -6.89 -6.41
CA ILE A 52 12.42 -6.52 -6.06
C ILE A 52 12.61 -5.02 -5.73
N LYS A 53 11.65 -4.16 -6.12
CA LYS A 53 11.64 -2.72 -5.81
C LYS A 53 10.79 -2.37 -4.58
N GLY A 54 10.29 -3.36 -3.86
CA GLY A 54 9.47 -3.17 -2.65
C GLY A 54 8.00 -2.85 -2.91
N ALA A 55 7.53 -2.80 -4.16
CA ALA A 55 6.09 -2.62 -4.42
C ALA A 55 5.30 -3.88 -4.05
N LEU A 56 4.16 -3.71 -3.39
CA LEU A 56 3.21 -4.79 -3.07
C LEU A 56 2.24 -5.00 -4.24
N ILE A 57 2.15 -6.25 -4.72
CA ILE A 57 1.14 -6.68 -5.69
C ILE A 57 0.13 -7.55 -4.95
N ALA A 58 -1.14 -7.21 -5.08
CA ALA A 58 -2.27 -7.95 -4.56
C ALA A 58 -3.12 -8.47 -5.72
N THR A 59 -3.09 -9.78 -5.95
CA THR A 59 -3.78 -10.43 -7.05
C THR A 59 -4.97 -11.21 -6.52
N LEU A 60 -6.17 -10.85 -6.96
CA LEU A 60 -7.40 -11.60 -6.72
C LEU A 60 -7.86 -12.20 -8.05
N PRO A 61 -7.91 -13.55 -8.19
CA PRO A 61 -8.36 -14.16 -9.43
C PRO A 61 -9.82 -13.80 -9.71
N GLY A 62 -10.09 -13.41 -10.95
CA GLY A 62 -11.46 -13.22 -11.45
C GLY A 62 -11.99 -14.49 -12.10
N GLU A 63 -13.21 -14.40 -12.65
CA GLU A 63 -13.83 -15.51 -13.40
C GLU A 63 -13.09 -15.88 -14.69
N SER A 64 -12.28 -14.96 -15.24
CA SER A 64 -11.52 -15.16 -16.48
C SER A 64 -10.15 -14.49 -16.42
N GLU A 65 -9.15 -15.16 -16.98
CA GLU A 65 -7.77 -14.66 -17.12
C GLU A 65 -7.52 -13.92 -18.44
N THR A 66 -8.51 -13.85 -19.34
CA THR A 66 -8.31 -13.32 -20.71
C THR A 66 -8.23 -11.79 -20.80
N ALA A 67 -8.72 -11.08 -19.78
CA ALA A 67 -8.74 -9.61 -19.73
C ALA A 67 -8.50 -9.10 -18.30
N PRO A 68 -7.29 -9.30 -17.73
CA PRO A 68 -7.00 -8.87 -16.37
C PRO A 68 -7.12 -7.36 -16.22
N ARG A 69 -7.52 -6.91 -15.03
CA ARG A 69 -7.62 -5.48 -14.69
C ARG A 69 -6.66 -5.18 -13.55
N ALA A 70 -5.97 -4.05 -13.67
CA ALA A 70 -5.08 -3.56 -12.62
C ALA A 70 -5.58 -2.22 -12.09
N LEU A 71 -5.50 -2.07 -10.77
CA LEU A 71 -5.59 -0.79 -10.09
C LEU A 71 -4.24 -0.54 -9.42
N SER A 72 -3.80 0.72 -9.41
CA SER A 72 -2.54 1.11 -8.79
C SER A 72 -2.73 2.38 -7.97
N ALA A 73 -2.05 2.42 -6.84
CA ALA A 73 -1.90 3.58 -5.98
C ALA A 73 -0.47 3.56 -5.44
N HIS A 74 0.04 4.73 -5.07
CA HIS A 74 1.39 4.86 -4.54
C HIS A 74 1.34 5.21 -3.04
N VAL A 75 2.27 4.66 -2.28
CA VAL A 75 2.40 4.91 -0.82
C VAL A 75 3.57 5.84 -0.51
N ASP A 76 4.43 6.09 -1.50
CA ASP A 76 5.57 6.97 -1.33
C ASP A 76 5.11 8.42 -1.21
N THR A 77 5.85 9.17 -0.41
CA THR A 77 5.57 10.57 -0.11
C THR A 77 6.73 11.46 -0.53
N ILE A 78 6.43 12.74 -0.74
CA ILE A 78 7.48 13.74 -0.87
C ILE A 78 8.17 13.87 0.49
N GLY A 79 9.50 13.93 0.47
CA GLY A 79 10.32 14.12 1.66
C GLY A 79 11.56 14.94 1.36
N ALA A 80 12.55 14.84 2.25
CA ALA A 80 13.85 15.48 2.09
C ALA A 80 14.97 14.47 2.38
N MET A 81 16.13 14.71 1.79
CA MET A 81 17.34 13.94 2.03
C MET A 81 18.46 14.88 2.44
N VAL A 82 19.22 14.50 3.46
CA VAL A 82 20.38 15.26 3.91
C VAL A 82 21.42 15.28 2.80
N ARG A 83 21.76 16.47 2.31
CA ARG A 83 22.79 16.67 1.30
C ARG A 83 24.17 16.90 1.92
N GLU A 84 24.24 17.63 3.03
CA GLU A 84 25.47 18.06 3.67
C GLU A 84 25.22 18.36 5.15
N ILE A 85 26.19 18.05 6.00
CA ILE A 85 26.21 18.46 7.42
C ILE A 85 27.24 19.58 7.55
N LYS A 86 26.79 20.78 7.91
CA LYS A 86 27.67 21.96 8.07
C LYS A 86 28.37 21.95 9.42
N THR A 87 29.50 22.65 9.51
CA THR A 87 30.13 23.00 10.78
C THR A 87 29.21 23.95 11.56
N ASN A 88 29.09 23.75 12.88
CA ASN A 88 28.31 24.61 13.78
C ASN A 88 28.99 25.96 14.01
#